data_AF-A0AAN5IG36-F1
#
_entry.id   AF-A0AAN5IG36-F1
#
_cell.length_a   1.000
_cell.length_b   1.000
_cell.length_c   1.000
_cell.angle_alpha   90.00
_cell.angle_beta   90.00
_cell.angle_gamma   90.00
#
_symmetry.space_group_name_H-M   'P 1'
#
loop_
_entity.id
_entity.type
_entity.pdbx_description
1 polymer ?
#
loop_
_entity_poly.entity_id
_entity_poly.type
_entity_poly.pdbx_seq_one_letter_code
_entity_poly.pdbx_strand_id
1 'polypeptide(L)'
;IVLPLDRRFNFVGWRKILLFVVLQMYIVVAIGSMVYFMRKSAIAGEESLPAELLWVRTRTTHIFMKPDVNAEYAQYVGTAAAIFPTASICAMIIQLVREVKKGMLNSSTATRRYQRMAVRSLILQGVVPSMVYQVPSFANAGLQMSSSIFETGDNFDRIAMIVSPLLYQINTTHTFVSSLTILYCFPSFRR
;
A
#
# COMPACT_ATOMS: atom_id res chain seq x y z
N ILE A 1 22.37 -19.65 -6.46
CA ILE A 1 21.40 -19.87 -7.56
C ILE A 1 21.74 -18.87 -8.65
N VAL A 2 22.41 -19.31 -9.73
CA VAL A 2 22.66 -18.45 -10.90
C VAL A 2 21.38 -18.50 -11.74
N LEU A 3 20.67 -17.39 -11.86
CA LEU A 3 19.40 -17.30 -12.58
C LEU A 3 19.70 -17.17 -14.10
N PRO A 4 19.07 -17.98 -14.98
CA PRO A 4 19.29 -17.90 -16.41
C PRO A 4 18.88 -16.53 -16.99
N LEU A 5 19.62 -16.09 -18.03
CA LEU A 5 19.58 -14.74 -18.62
C LEU A 5 18.25 -14.38 -19.31
N ASP A 6 17.47 -15.35 -19.80
CA ASP A 6 16.21 -15.14 -20.56
C ASP A 6 15.00 -14.72 -19.72
N ARG A 7 15.19 -14.14 -18.53
CA ARG A 7 14.10 -13.85 -17.60
C ARG A 7 13.70 -12.39 -17.58
N ARG A 8 12.39 -12.15 -17.64
CA ARG A 8 11.78 -10.81 -17.64
C ARG A 8 12.15 -9.95 -16.42
N PHE A 9 12.32 -10.54 -15.23
CA PHE A 9 12.74 -9.82 -14.02
C PHE A 9 14.16 -10.21 -13.56
N ASN A 10 15.08 -10.46 -14.49
CA ASN A 10 16.49 -10.68 -14.15
C ASN A 10 17.28 -9.38 -14.27
N PHE A 11 17.10 -8.51 -13.28
CA PHE A 11 17.84 -7.26 -13.19
C PHE A 11 19.19 -7.52 -12.49
N VAL A 12 20.25 -7.67 -13.29
CA VAL A 12 21.63 -7.82 -12.80
C VAL A 12 22.40 -6.52 -13.05
N GLY A 13 23.27 -6.14 -12.11
CA GLY A 13 24.14 -4.95 -12.24
C GLY A 13 23.35 -3.65 -12.41
N TRP A 14 23.72 -2.88 -13.44
CA TRP A 14 23.15 -1.56 -13.74
C TRP A 14 21.64 -1.55 -13.95
N ARG A 15 21.05 -2.61 -14.51
CA ARG A 15 19.60 -2.67 -14.75
C ARG A 15 18.79 -2.67 -13.46
N LYS A 16 19.33 -3.24 -12.38
CA LYS A 16 18.70 -3.20 -11.04
C LYS A 16 18.73 -1.81 -10.44
N ILE A 17 19.88 -1.14 -10.58
CA ILE A 17 20.05 0.24 -10.11
C ILE A 17 19.08 1.16 -10.85
N LEU A 18 19.01 1.03 -12.19
CA LEU A 18 18.09 1.82 -13.00
C LEU A 18 16.63 1.59 -12.61
N LEU A 19 16.20 0.34 -12.42
CA LEU A 19 14.84 0.02 -11.96
C LEU A 19 14.54 0.68 -10.61
N PHE A 20 15.49 0.60 -9.66
CA PHE A 20 15.33 1.20 -8.34
C PHE A 20 15.21 2.72 -8.44
N VAL A 21 16.06 3.38 -9.22
CA VAL A 21 16.02 4.83 -9.44
C VAL A 21 14.69 5.25 -10.08
N VAL A 22 14.24 4.56 -11.13
CA VAL A 22 12.97 4.85 -11.79
C VAL A 22 11.79 4.68 -10.83
N LEU A 23 11.79 3.62 -10.03
CA LEU A 23 10.74 3.38 -9.04
C LEU A 23 10.72 4.46 -7.95
N GLN A 24 11.89 4.86 -7.43
CA GLN A 24 11.99 5.94 -6.45
C GLN A 24 11.54 7.28 -7.03
N MET A 25 11.96 7.61 -8.26
CA MET A 25 11.51 8.81 -8.96
C MET A 25 10.00 8.81 -9.16
N TYR A 26 9.42 7.68 -9.56
CA TYR A 26 7.97 7.52 -9.69
C TYR A 26 7.25 7.79 -8.36
N ILE A 27 7.73 7.20 -7.25
CA ILE A 27 7.14 7.41 -5.92
C ILE A 27 7.24 8.89 -5.52
N VAL A 28 8.39 9.53 -5.70
CA VAL A 28 8.58 10.95 -5.37
C VAL A 28 7.65 11.84 -6.18
N VAL A 29 7.52 11.60 -7.49
CA VAL A 29 6.61 12.36 -8.36
C VAL A 29 5.15 12.14 -7.97
N ALA A 30 4.77 10.90 -7.66
CA ALA A 30 3.40 10.58 -7.23
C ALA A 30 3.05 11.26 -5.90
N ILE A 31 3.94 11.17 -4.90
CA ILE A 31 3.77 11.84 -3.60
C ILE A 31 3.73 13.36 -3.79
N GLY A 32 4.64 13.93 -4.56
CA GLY A 32 4.67 15.37 -4.83
C GLY A 32 3.39 15.87 -5.49
N SER A 33 2.88 15.11 -6.47
CA SER A 33 1.62 15.40 -7.15
C SER A 33 0.42 15.31 -6.21
N MET A 34 0.37 14.24 -5.39
CA MET A 34 -0.69 14.06 -4.38
C MET A 34 -0.70 15.21 -3.37
N VAL A 35 0.45 15.56 -2.80
CA VAL A 35 0.59 16.66 -1.84
C VAL A 35 0.21 18.00 -2.48
N TYR A 36 0.59 18.23 -3.74
CA TYR A 36 0.20 19.43 -4.47
C TYR A 36 -1.33 19.57 -4.59
N PHE A 37 -2.02 18.51 -5.01
CA PHE A 37 -3.47 18.51 -5.14
C PHE A 37 -4.18 18.60 -3.79
N MET A 38 -3.72 17.87 -2.77
CA MET A 38 -4.26 17.96 -1.41
C MET A 38 -4.08 19.36 -0.83
N ARG A 39 -2.94 20.03 -1.09
CA ARG A 39 -2.73 21.42 -0.67
C ARG A 39 -3.69 22.38 -1.36
N LYS A 40 -3.94 22.21 -2.66
CA LYS A 40 -4.93 23.03 -3.39
C LYS A 40 -6.33 22.84 -2.83
N SER A 41 -6.71 21.60 -2.54
CA SER A 41 -7.97 21.24 -1.90
C SER A 41 -8.11 21.85 -0.49
N ALA A 42 -7.04 21.82 0.30
CA ALA A 42 -7.02 22.41 1.64
C ALA A 42 -7.20 23.95 1.60
N ILE A 43 -6.52 24.65 0.68
CA ILE A 43 -6.68 26.11 0.51
C ILE A 43 -8.13 26.43 0.12
N ALA A 44 -8.70 25.70 -0.84
CA ALA A 44 -10.10 25.88 -1.23
C ALA A 44 -11.08 25.58 -0.07
N GLY A 45 -10.75 24.60 0.77
CA GLY A 45 -11.48 24.28 2.00
C GLY A 45 -11.46 25.44 3.00
N GLU A 46 -10.28 26.00 3.26
CA GLU A 46 -10.12 27.16 4.15
C GLU A 46 -10.88 28.39 3.64
N GLU A 47 -10.83 28.67 2.34
CA GLU A 47 -11.56 29.80 1.72
C GLU A 47 -13.07 29.63 1.79
N SER A 48 -13.57 28.38 1.84
CA SER A 48 -15.00 28.08 1.91
C SER A 48 -15.60 28.13 3.32
N LEU A 49 -14.79 28.42 4.35
CA LEU A 49 -15.26 28.46 5.74
C LEU A 49 -16.22 29.64 5.97
N PRO A 50 -17.37 29.42 6.62
CA PRO A 50 -18.25 30.50 7.05
C PRO A 50 -17.56 31.37 8.12
N ALA A 51 -17.97 32.63 8.21
CA ALA A 51 -17.36 33.61 9.12
C ALA A 51 -17.33 33.15 10.58
N GLU A 52 -18.33 32.38 10.99
CA GLU A 52 -18.49 31.79 12.33
C GLU A 52 -17.41 30.76 12.68
N LEU A 53 -16.77 30.14 11.68
CA LEU A 53 -15.72 29.13 11.86
C LEU A 53 -14.31 29.67 11.64
N LEU A 54 -14.17 30.98 11.36
CA LEU A 54 -12.85 31.60 11.14
C LEU A 54 -11.94 31.52 12.37
N TRP A 55 -12.50 31.43 13.59
CA TRP A 55 -11.72 31.23 14.81
C TRP A 55 -10.91 29.92 14.79
N VAL A 56 -11.30 28.93 13.99
CA VAL A 56 -10.54 27.67 13.90
C VAL A 56 -9.16 27.91 13.26
N ARG A 57 -9.01 28.94 12.41
CA ARG A 57 -7.73 29.32 11.79
C ARG A 57 -6.65 29.68 12.82
N THR A 58 -7.03 30.10 14.03
CA THR A 58 -6.07 30.44 15.09
C THR A 58 -5.58 29.20 15.85
N ARG A 59 -6.07 27.98 15.53
CA ARG A 59 -5.60 26.72 16.13
C ARG A 59 -4.47 26.14 15.29
N THR A 60 -3.44 25.59 15.93
CA THR A 60 -2.27 25.02 15.25
C THR A 60 -2.51 23.64 14.60
N THR A 61 -3.61 22.96 14.93
CA THR A 61 -3.90 21.59 14.46
C THR A 61 -5.28 21.51 13.82
N HIS A 62 -5.43 22.08 12.63
CA HIS A 62 -6.64 21.91 11.83
C HIS A 62 -6.28 21.81 10.35
N ILE A 63 -7.01 20.97 9.62
CA ILE A 63 -6.96 20.88 8.16
C ILE A 63 -8.41 20.73 7.71
N PHE A 64 -8.91 21.72 6.97
CA PHE A 64 -10.20 21.61 6.30
C PHE A 64 -9.94 21.24 4.85
N MET A 65 -10.27 20.01 4.50
CA MET A 65 -10.12 19.52 3.15
C MET A 65 -11.51 19.39 2.54
N LYS A 66 -11.77 20.18 1.50
CA LYS A 66 -13.04 20.09 0.77
C LYS A 66 -12.96 18.90 -0.18
N PRO A 67 -13.98 18.03 -0.27
CA PRO A 67 -14.03 17.01 -1.32
C PRO A 67 -14.31 17.70 -2.67
N ASP A 68 -13.27 18.32 -3.21
CA ASP A 68 -13.27 19.01 -4.50
C ASP A 68 -12.55 18.17 -5.55
N VAL A 69 -12.58 18.61 -6.80
CA VAL A 69 -11.94 17.91 -7.93
C VAL A 69 -10.44 17.65 -7.68
N ASN A 70 -9.77 18.54 -6.92
CA ASN A 70 -8.38 18.34 -6.55
C ASN A 70 -8.20 17.18 -5.57
N ALA A 71 -9.09 17.03 -4.57
CA ALA A 71 -9.08 15.87 -3.68
C ALA A 71 -9.28 14.56 -4.47
N GLU A 72 -10.17 14.55 -5.46
CA GLU A 72 -10.36 13.39 -6.35
C GLU A 72 -9.10 13.08 -7.17
N TYR A 73 -8.46 14.08 -7.77
CA TYR A 73 -7.19 13.89 -8.50
C TYR A 73 -6.07 13.38 -7.59
N ALA A 74 -5.96 13.89 -6.36
CA ALA A 74 -5.02 13.37 -5.38
C ALA A 74 -5.26 11.88 -5.10
N GLN A 75 -6.53 11.49 -4.95
CA GLN A 75 -6.93 10.10 -4.72
C GLN A 75 -6.64 9.22 -5.93
N TYR A 76 -6.89 9.66 -7.17
CA TYR A 76 -6.56 8.89 -8.37
C TYR A 76 -5.06 8.66 -8.52
N VAL A 77 -4.25 9.71 -8.30
CA VAL A 77 -2.78 9.60 -8.33
C VAL A 77 -2.29 8.65 -7.24
N GLY A 78 -2.78 8.79 -6.01
CA GLY A 78 -2.43 7.90 -4.89
C GLY A 78 -2.83 6.45 -5.15
N THR A 79 -4.03 6.21 -5.68
CA THR A 79 -4.53 4.87 -5.98
C THR A 79 -3.71 4.19 -7.08
N ALA A 80 -3.40 4.91 -8.16
CA ALA A 80 -2.52 4.40 -9.21
C ALA A 80 -1.12 4.08 -8.67
N ALA A 81 -0.57 4.99 -7.85
CA ALA A 81 0.74 4.81 -7.21
C ALA A 81 0.78 3.66 -6.21
N ALA A 82 -0.36 3.21 -5.67
CA ALA A 82 -0.44 2.00 -4.84
C ALA A 82 -0.59 0.72 -5.68
N ILE A 83 -1.42 0.74 -6.73
CA ILE A 83 -1.73 -0.44 -7.56
C ILE A 83 -0.50 -0.89 -8.35
N PHE A 84 0.20 0.02 -9.04
CA PHE A 84 1.31 -0.36 -9.91
C PHE A 84 2.46 -1.07 -9.15
N PRO A 85 2.98 -0.52 -8.03
CA PRO A 85 4.00 -1.21 -7.24
C PRO A 85 3.49 -2.52 -6.67
N THR A 86 2.26 -2.56 -6.16
CA THR A 86 1.67 -3.81 -5.63
C THR A 86 1.62 -4.91 -6.69
N ALA A 87 1.10 -4.61 -7.88
CA ALA A 87 1.02 -5.58 -8.96
C ALA A 87 2.41 -6.09 -9.40
N SER A 88 3.40 -5.19 -9.47
CA SER A 88 4.77 -5.57 -9.81
C SER A 88 5.42 -6.46 -8.75
N ILE A 89 5.24 -6.17 -7.46
CA ILE A 89 5.71 -7.01 -6.35
C ILE A 89 5.05 -8.39 -6.41
N CYS A 90 3.73 -8.46 -6.62
CA CYS A 90 3.01 -9.72 -6.78
C CYS A 90 3.57 -10.55 -7.95
N ALA A 91 3.80 -9.93 -9.11
CA ALA A 91 4.40 -10.59 -10.27
C ALA A 91 5.80 -11.14 -9.95
N MET A 92 6.63 -10.36 -9.25
CA MET A 92 7.97 -10.78 -8.81
C MET A 92 7.92 -11.96 -7.83
N ILE A 93 7.02 -11.94 -6.85
CA ILE A 93 6.82 -13.04 -5.90
C ILE A 93 6.36 -14.30 -6.64
N ILE A 94 5.38 -14.19 -7.55
CA ILE A 94 4.89 -15.31 -8.35
C ILE A 94 6.04 -15.94 -9.15
N GLN A 95 6.88 -15.13 -9.78
CA GLN A 95 8.03 -15.64 -10.49
C GLN A 95 9.01 -16.33 -9.55
N LEU A 96 9.36 -15.71 -8.42
CA LEU A 96 10.28 -16.29 -7.44
C LEU A 96 9.76 -17.63 -6.91
N VAL A 97 8.46 -17.74 -6.61
CA VAL A 97 7.82 -18.99 -6.16
C VAL A 97 7.90 -20.07 -7.25
N ARG A 98 7.59 -19.74 -8.51
CA ARG A 98 7.70 -20.68 -9.65
C ARG A 98 9.12 -21.22 -9.78
N GLU A 99 10.10 -20.35 -9.57
CA GLU A 99 11.52 -20.69 -9.72
C GLU A 99 12.05 -21.56 -8.60
N VAL A 100 11.70 -21.23 -7.35
CA VAL A 100 12.05 -22.09 -6.22
C VAL A 100 11.37 -23.46 -6.38
N LYS A 101 10.11 -23.50 -6.81
CA LYS A 101 9.42 -24.78 -7.08
C LYS A 101 10.13 -25.61 -8.16
N LYS A 102 10.56 -24.99 -9.26
CA LYS A 102 11.30 -25.67 -10.34
C LYS A 102 12.66 -26.19 -9.85
N GLY A 103 13.42 -25.38 -9.12
CA GLY A 103 14.72 -25.79 -8.56
C GLY A 103 14.61 -26.89 -7.49
N MET A 104 13.51 -26.91 -6.76
CA MET A 104 13.24 -27.89 -5.70
C MET A 104 12.99 -29.32 -6.22
N LEU A 105 12.61 -29.48 -7.50
CA LEU A 105 12.46 -30.79 -8.13
C LEU A 105 13.79 -31.55 -8.19
N ASN A 106 14.89 -30.83 -8.44
CA ASN A 106 16.22 -31.40 -8.64
C ASN A 106 17.11 -31.33 -7.38
N SER A 107 16.59 -30.84 -6.26
CA SER A 107 17.35 -30.67 -5.00
C SER A 107 17.23 -31.88 -4.08
N SER A 108 18.23 -32.09 -3.22
CA SER A 108 18.19 -33.08 -2.13
C SER A 108 16.99 -32.86 -1.18
N THR A 109 16.59 -33.89 -0.44
CA THR A 109 15.48 -33.84 0.54
C THR A 109 15.68 -32.77 1.62
N ALA A 110 16.91 -32.60 2.12
CA ALA A 110 17.25 -31.56 3.09
C ALA A 110 17.08 -30.15 2.49
N THR A 111 17.66 -29.89 1.31
CA THR A 111 17.54 -28.59 0.63
C THR A 111 16.10 -28.27 0.24
N ARG A 112 15.34 -29.29 -0.19
CA ARG A 112 13.90 -29.17 -0.49
C ARG A 112 13.09 -28.71 0.71
N ARG A 113 13.39 -29.22 1.92
CA ARG A 113 12.71 -28.80 3.15
C ARG A 113 12.95 -27.31 3.45
N TYR A 114 14.21 -26.85 3.36
CA TYR A 114 14.55 -25.45 3.57
C TYR A 114 13.93 -24.53 2.52
N GLN A 115 13.98 -24.89 1.24
CA GLN A 115 13.37 -24.12 0.16
C GLN A 115 11.85 -23.99 0.32
N ARG A 116 11.17 -25.08 0.72
CA ARG A 116 9.72 -25.05 1.00
C ARG A 116 9.38 -24.11 2.16
N MET A 117 10.17 -24.12 3.23
CA MET A 117 10.00 -23.20 4.36
C MET A 117 10.23 -21.75 3.94
N ALA A 118 11.29 -21.48 3.16
CA ALA A 118 11.60 -20.14 2.66
C ALA A 118 10.47 -19.59 1.77
N VAL A 119 9.92 -20.41 0.87
CA VAL A 119 8.77 -20.00 0.02
C VAL A 119 7.53 -19.70 0.87
N ARG A 120 7.19 -20.58 1.82
CA ARG A 120 6.05 -20.35 2.71
C ARG A 120 6.24 -19.08 3.54
N SER A 121 7.45 -18.87 4.05
CA SER A 121 7.84 -17.68 4.81
C SER A 121 7.70 -16.40 3.98
N LEU A 122 8.24 -16.40 2.76
CA LEU A 122 8.14 -15.27 1.83
C LEU A 122 6.68 -14.92 1.51
N ILE A 123 5.85 -15.93 1.22
CA ILE A 123 4.42 -15.70 0.95
C ILE A 123 3.74 -15.11 2.19
N LEU A 124 4.02 -15.63 3.38
CA LEU A 124 3.40 -15.14 4.61
C LEU A 124 3.80 -13.69 4.90
N GLN A 125 5.09 -13.37 4.81
CA GLN A 125 5.63 -12.02 5.02
C GLN A 125 5.12 -11.00 3.98
N GLY A 126 4.83 -11.45 2.76
CA GLY A 126 4.22 -10.59 1.75
C GLY A 126 2.72 -10.41 1.96
N VAL A 127 1.98 -11.50 2.08
CA VAL A 127 0.51 -11.49 2.06
C VAL A 127 -0.08 -10.90 3.33
N VAL A 128 0.37 -11.33 4.51
CA VAL A 128 -0.29 -10.97 5.77
C VAL A 128 -0.19 -9.46 6.05
N PRO A 129 0.99 -8.82 5.98
CA PRO A 129 1.09 -7.37 6.18
C PRO A 129 0.40 -6.58 5.06
N SER A 130 0.48 -7.06 3.82
CA SER A 130 -0.19 -6.40 2.68
C SER A 130 -1.70 -6.43 2.82
N MET A 131 -2.30 -7.51 3.35
CA MET A 131 -3.76 -7.56 3.58
C MET A 131 -4.18 -6.56 4.65
N VAL A 132 -3.43 -6.47 5.76
CA VAL A 132 -3.71 -5.53 6.85
C VAL A 132 -3.52 -4.07 6.42
N TYR A 133 -2.68 -3.81 5.43
CA TYR A 133 -2.48 -2.47 4.87
C TYR A 133 -3.49 -2.13 3.75
N GLN A 134 -3.60 -3.00 2.75
CA GLN A 134 -4.37 -2.72 1.53
C GLN A 134 -5.87 -2.81 1.73
N VAL A 135 -6.38 -3.83 2.42
CA VAL A 135 -7.83 -4.02 2.57
C VAL A 135 -8.46 -2.82 3.28
N PRO A 136 -7.94 -2.34 4.43
CA PRO A 136 -8.49 -1.16 5.06
C PRO A 136 -8.31 0.12 4.23
N SER A 137 -7.20 0.23 3.49
CA SER A 137 -6.95 1.38 2.61
C SER A 137 -7.97 1.45 1.46
N PHE A 138 -8.24 0.33 0.79
CA PHE A 138 -9.25 0.26 -0.27
C PHE A 138 -10.67 0.45 0.26
N ALA A 139 -10.99 -0.14 1.42
CA ALA A 139 -12.29 0.06 2.05
C ALA A 139 -12.51 1.52 2.43
N ASN A 140 -11.50 2.21 2.99
CA ASN A 140 -11.60 3.62 3.35
C ASN A 140 -11.70 4.53 2.12
N ALA A 141 -10.91 4.25 1.07
CA ALA A 141 -11.03 4.93 -0.22
C ALA A 141 -12.44 4.75 -0.83
N GLY A 142 -12.98 3.54 -0.76
CA GLY A 142 -14.34 3.22 -1.19
C GLY A 142 -15.39 4.01 -0.41
N LEU A 143 -15.28 4.08 0.92
CA LEU A 143 -16.19 4.89 1.75
C LEU A 143 -16.16 6.36 1.35
N GLN A 144 -14.97 6.91 1.06
CA GLN A 144 -14.81 8.32 0.68
C GLN A 144 -15.38 8.64 -0.71
N MET A 145 -15.35 7.70 -1.66
CA MET A 145 -15.89 7.90 -3.01
C MET A 145 -17.36 7.46 -3.13
N SER A 146 -17.89 6.73 -2.16
CA SER A 146 -19.23 6.15 -2.30
C SER A 146 -20.31 7.21 -2.45
N SER A 147 -20.21 8.33 -1.71
CA SER A 147 -21.18 9.43 -1.77
C SER A 147 -21.07 10.29 -3.02
N SER A 148 -19.94 10.24 -3.75
CA SER A 148 -19.78 10.96 -5.03
C SER A 148 -20.21 10.15 -6.24
N ILE A 149 -20.19 8.81 -6.14
CA ILE A 149 -20.50 7.89 -7.25
C ILE A 149 -21.91 7.30 -7.13
N PHE A 150 -22.38 7.08 -5.90
CA PHE A 150 -23.65 6.41 -5.63
C PHE A 150 -24.58 7.28 -4.80
N GLU A 151 -25.89 7.15 -5.00
CA GLU A 151 -26.88 7.69 -4.06
C GLU A 151 -26.82 6.87 -2.77
N THR A 152 -26.16 7.43 -1.76
CA THR A 152 -26.03 6.83 -0.44
C THR A 152 -27.22 7.20 0.45
N GLY A 153 -27.81 6.23 1.14
CA GLY A 153 -28.94 6.49 2.06
C GLY A 153 -28.55 7.28 3.30
N ASP A 154 -29.54 7.82 4.00
CA ASP A 154 -29.39 8.78 5.13
C ASP A 154 -28.47 8.32 6.27
N ASN A 155 -28.27 7.01 6.43
CA ASN A 155 -27.43 6.44 7.48
C ASN A 155 -25.96 6.24 7.05
N PHE A 156 -25.62 6.45 5.78
CA PHE A 156 -24.28 6.16 5.25
C PHE A 156 -23.21 6.98 5.95
N ASP A 157 -23.41 8.29 6.10
CA ASP A 157 -22.43 9.19 6.73
C ASP A 157 -22.13 8.77 8.18
N ARG A 158 -23.15 8.32 8.91
CA ARG A 158 -23.00 7.82 10.27
C ARG A 158 -22.18 6.53 10.32
N ILE A 159 -22.42 5.62 9.38
CA ILE A 159 -21.65 4.37 9.26
C ILE A 159 -20.20 4.67 8.86
N ALA A 160 -20.00 5.51 7.84
CA ALA A 160 -18.69 5.91 7.34
C ALA A 160 -17.86 6.58 8.44
N MET A 161 -18.47 7.43 9.26
CA MET A 161 -17.83 8.10 10.39
C MET A 161 -17.33 7.14 11.47
N ILE A 162 -17.98 5.98 11.65
CA ILE A 162 -17.56 4.95 12.62
C ILE A 162 -16.53 4.00 11.98
N VAL A 163 -16.77 3.57 10.75
CA VAL A 163 -15.96 2.55 10.07
C VAL A 163 -14.62 3.10 9.62
N SER A 164 -14.57 4.34 9.10
CA SER A 164 -13.33 4.94 8.57
C SER A 164 -12.20 5.03 9.63
N PRO A 165 -12.44 5.51 10.86
CA PRO A 165 -11.42 5.49 11.92
C PRO A 165 -10.95 4.09 12.32
N LEU A 166 -11.86 3.11 12.37
CA LEU A 166 -11.53 1.71 12.68
C LEU A 166 -10.61 1.12 11.60
N LEU A 167 -10.92 1.35 10.33
CA LEU A 167 -10.08 0.94 9.21
C LEU A 167 -8.69 1.60 9.29
N TYR A 168 -8.63 2.87 9.65
CA TYR A 168 -7.37 3.58 9.82
C TYR A 168 -6.53 2.98 10.97
N GLN A 169 -7.15 2.65 12.10
CA GLN A 169 -6.48 1.97 13.20
C GLN A 169 -5.94 0.59 12.80
N ILE A 170 -6.72 -0.21 12.05
CA ILE A 170 -6.22 -1.48 11.52
C ILE A 170 -5.03 -1.24 10.60
N ASN A 171 -5.12 -0.24 9.72
CA ASN A 171 -4.04 0.11 8.80
C ASN A 171 -2.75 0.46 9.55
N THR A 172 -2.79 1.21 10.65
CA THR A 172 -1.58 1.56 11.41
C THR A 172 -0.91 0.37 12.09
N THR A 173 -1.64 -0.74 12.31
CA THR A 173 -1.06 -1.98 12.88
C THR A 173 -0.26 -2.83 11.88
N HIS A 174 -0.23 -2.49 10.59
CA HIS A 174 0.45 -3.30 9.57
C HIS A 174 1.95 -3.53 9.86
N THR A 175 2.64 -2.55 10.47
CA THR A 175 4.06 -2.65 10.85
C THR A 175 4.28 -3.67 11.98
N PHE A 176 3.37 -3.68 12.95
CA PHE A 176 3.36 -4.65 14.04
C PHE A 176 3.10 -6.06 13.50
N VAL A 177 2.10 -6.21 12.63
CA VAL A 177 1.81 -7.48 11.95
C VAL A 177 2.98 -7.95 11.10
N SER A 178 3.66 -7.05 10.38
CA SER A 178 4.89 -7.35 9.63
C SER A 178 5.97 -7.91 10.55
N SER A 179 6.21 -7.25 11.68
CA SER A 179 7.21 -7.68 12.67
C SER A 179 6.89 -9.05 13.26
N LEU A 180 5.63 -9.29 13.65
CA LEU A 180 5.16 -10.60 14.12
C LEU A 180 5.30 -11.68 13.05
N THR A 181 5.01 -11.35 11.79
CA THR A 181 5.10 -12.31 10.68
C THR A 181 6.56 -12.71 10.45
N ILE A 182 7.49 -11.76 10.50
CA ILE A 182 8.94 -12.02 10.41
C ILE A 182 9.38 -12.94 11.56
N LEU A 183 8.99 -12.62 12.80
CA LEU A 183 9.32 -13.43 13.98
C LEU A 183 8.77 -14.85 13.88
N TYR A 184 7.49 -15.00 13.51
CA TYR A 184 6.85 -16.30 13.31
C TYR A 184 7.50 -17.13 12.19
N CYS A 185 8.04 -16.45 11.19
CA CYS A 185 8.75 -17.06 10.08
C CYS A 185 10.21 -17.41 10.39
N PHE A 186 10.78 -16.89 11.48
CA PHE A 186 12.15 -17.15 11.88
C PHE A 186 12.31 -18.58 12.44
N PRO A 187 13.24 -19.40 11.92
CA PRO A 187 13.40 -20.79 12.36
C PRO A 187 13.71 -20.93 13.86
N SER A 188 14.44 -19.97 14.43
CA SER A 188 14.88 -19.98 15.83
C SER A 188 13.73 -19.81 16.83
N PHE A 189 12.64 -19.16 16.43
CA PHE A 189 11.46 -18.92 17.28
C PHE A 189 10.43 -20.06 17.25
N ARG A 190 10.66 -21.10 16.43
CA ARG A 190 9.78 -22.29 16.33
C ARG A 190 10.28 -23.50 17.12
N ARG A 191 11.33 -23.32 17.93
CA ARG A 191 11.78 -24.30 18.91
C ARG A 191 11.05 -24.06 20.23
#